data_AF-A0A8B6CY93-F1
#
_entry.id   AF-A0A8B6CY93-F1
#
_cell.length_a   1.000
_cell.length_b   1.000
_cell.length_c   1.000
_cell.angle_alpha   90.00
_cell.angle_beta   90.00
_cell.angle_gamma   90.00
#
_symmetry.space_group_name_H-M   'P 1'
#
loop_
_entity.id
_entity.type
_entity.pdbx_description
1 polymer ?
#
loop_
_entity_poly.entity_id
_entity_poly.type
_entity_poly.pdbx_seq_one_letter_code
_entity_poly.pdbx_strand_id
1 'polypeptide(L)'
;MIDISKPKEQFYFRFHFQKVNIDYRHINNQIMAKKMGNEMIKPTEENQNMTADVSSDLNRQAEDNQKHVKNLISQLTAATGENDKINKSLQDENRLLRAENKRKDGNISVLQEEVHKLKTKDTKVQKEYHKLSETEGKLQKAEKTIKFLRKENDDQDRNYLKTIQDLEDKLSELSREPKIEEGCFIDHHKSLEDQVKHLTIENKDHRDRIDTLETKCRRLQELNSTLEQERNTLKQQIDTWVAKKHSTEDQVKHLTTENKDHRDRIDTLETKCRRLQELNSTLEQERNTLKQQIDTWVAKKHSTEDQVKHLTIENKDHRDRIDTLETKFRRLQELNSTLEQERNTLKQQIDTWVAKKHSTVHIQMYAAVNKELCDKMMTELENMLSMQFELNDSIIEIEKYKDPPPDSRVPLIVICINASRLGTDVNQALSHVNRSRTIAVVVLHHKEYHALPRQPSEKMLIGSDYKHIGAIVDIAYLTTKGVYPCDMNEKSLDRLVNFIKVNSQSK
;
A
#
# COMPACT_ATOMS: atom_id res chain seq x y z
N MET A 1 -25.59 42.05 -55.40
CA MET A 1 -26.84 41.93 -54.61
C MET A 1 -26.78 40.62 -53.85
N ILE A 2 -26.51 40.69 -52.55
CA ILE A 2 -26.52 39.54 -51.64
C ILE A 2 -27.71 39.80 -50.70
N ASP A 3 -28.66 38.87 -50.72
CA ASP A 3 -29.90 38.93 -49.95
C ASP A 3 -29.61 38.69 -48.46
N ILE A 4 -30.00 39.65 -47.61
CA ILE A 4 -29.76 39.66 -46.15
C ILE A 4 -31.07 39.44 -45.37
N SER A 5 -32.04 38.72 -45.95
CA SER A 5 -33.30 38.42 -45.28
C SER A 5 -33.32 37.03 -44.62
N LYS A 6 -32.57 36.86 -43.52
CA LYS A 6 -32.88 35.82 -42.53
C LYS A 6 -32.78 36.37 -41.10
N PRO A 7 -33.81 36.18 -40.25
CA PRO A 7 -33.78 36.63 -38.88
C PRO A 7 -32.88 35.73 -38.03
N LYS A 8 -32.11 36.37 -37.13
CA LYS A 8 -31.27 35.71 -36.12
C LYS A 8 -32.16 34.94 -35.15
N GLU A 9 -32.01 33.61 -35.11
CA GLU A 9 -32.52 32.78 -34.03
C GLU A 9 -31.88 33.22 -32.71
N GLN A 10 -32.72 33.75 -31.80
CA GLN A 10 -32.34 34.04 -30.42
C GLN A 10 -32.31 32.73 -29.64
N PHE A 11 -31.11 32.19 -29.40
CA PHE A 11 -30.91 31.14 -28.41
C PHE A 11 -31.11 31.70 -26.99
N TYR A 12 -32.33 31.53 -26.46
CA TYR A 12 -32.61 31.73 -25.03
C TYR A 12 -32.07 30.52 -24.24
N PHE A 13 -30.88 30.66 -23.65
CA PHE A 13 -30.43 29.76 -22.58
C PHE A 13 -31.13 30.13 -21.28
N ARG A 14 -32.23 29.42 -20.97
CA ARG A 14 -32.93 29.50 -19.67
C ARG A 14 -32.22 28.57 -18.68
N PHE A 15 -31.32 29.10 -17.87
CA PHE A 15 -30.76 28.37 -16.73
C PHE A 15 -31.85 28.17 -15.66
N HIS A 16 -32.34 26.93 -15.54
CA HIS A 16 -33.10 26.50 -14.37
C HIS A 16 -32.13 26.23 -13.21
N PHE A 17 -31.94 27.21 -12.32
CA PHE A 17 -31.37 26.94 -11.00
C PHE A 17 -32.42 26.20 -10.16
N GLN A 18 -32.31 24.87 -10.12
CA GLN A 18 -33.02 24.06 -9.14
C GLN A 18 -32.35 24.28 -7.78
N LYS A 19 -32.95 25.12 -6.93
CA LYS A 19 -32.54 25.28 -5.54
C LYS A 19 -32.67 23.92 -4.84
N VAL A 20 -31.55 23.23 -4.64
CA VAL A 20 -31.47 22.11 -3.71
C VAL A 20 -31.55 22.72 -2.31
N ASN A 21 -32.75 22.71 -1.74
CA ASN A 21 -32.98 23.13 -0.37
C ASN A 21 -32.55 21.94 0.52
N ILE A 22 -31.28 21.93 0.93
CA ILE A 22 -30.76 20.95 1.88
C ILE A 22 -31.41 21.25 3.23
N ASP A 23 -32.33 20.38 3.66
CA ASP A 23 -32.98 20.49 4.97
C ASP A 23 -31.98 20.10 6.08
N TYR A 24 -31.27 21.11 6.60
CA TYR A 24 -30.33 20.96 7.69
C TYR A 24 -30.96 20.43 9.00
N ARG A 25 -32.29 20.37 9.12
CA ARG A 25 -32.94 19.77 10.31
C ARG A 25 -32.82 18.24 10.33
N HIS A 26 -32.75 17.58 9.18
CA HIS A 26 -32.67 16.12 9.15
C HIS A 26 -31.29 15.60 9.59
N ILE A 27 -30.22 16.32 9.24
CA ILE A 27 -28.85 15.96 9.61
C ILE A 27 -28.60 16.21 11.11
N ASN A 28 -29.11 17.33 11.65
CA ASN A 28 -28.92 17.65 13.06
C ASN A 28 -29.69 16.70 14.00
N ASN A 29 -30.83 16.17 13.55
CA ASN A 29 -31.61 15.18 14.32
C ASN A 29 -30.95 13.80 14.35
N GLN A 30 -30.22 13.38 13.30
CA GLN A 30 -29.46 12.12 13.34
C GLN A 30 -28.22 12.19 14.25
N ILE A 31 -27.61 13.38 14.38
CA ILE A 31 -26.46 13.60 15.27
C ILE A 31 -26.90 13.63 16.74
N MET A 32 -28.07 14.21 17.04
CA MET A 32 -28.64 14.18 18.40
C MET A 32 -29.12 12.79 18.81
N ALA A 33 -29.70 12.00 17.88
CA ALA A 33 -30.13 10.62 18.16
C ALA A 33 -28.94 9.68 18.47
N LYS A 34 -27.75 9.92 17.89
CA LYS A 34 -26.53 9.17 18.23
C LYS A 34 -25.89 9.58 19.55
N LYS A 35 -26.13 10.81 20.03
CA LYS A 35 -25.60 11.30 21.32
C LYS A 35 -26.43 10.86 22.53
N MET A 36 -27.71 10.54 22.36
CA MET A 36 -28.58 10.07 23.46
C MET A 36 -28.67 8.54 23.60
N GLY A 37 -27.93 7.77 22.79
CA GLY A 37 -27.90 6.30 22.86
C GLY A 37 -26.75 5.71 23.70
N ASN A 38 -25.98 6.53 24.42
CA ASN A 38 -24.74 6.12 25.08
C ASN A 38 -24.78 6.21 26.62
N GLU A 39 -25.96 6.11 27.22
CA GLU A 39 -26.14 5.90 28.66
C GLU A 39 -26.88 4.58 28.88
N MET A 40 -26.14 3.48 29.11
CA MET A 40 -26.53 2.35 29.96
C MET A 40 -25.53 1.20 29.77
N ILE A 41 -24.38 1.26 30.45
CA ILE A 41 -23.70 0.05 30.92
C ILE A 41 -23.18 0.35 32.34
N LYS A 42 -23.88 -0.20 33.33
CA LYS A 42 -23.38 -0.33 34.71
C LYS A 42 -22.28 -1.40 34.72
N PRO A 43 -21.13 -1.19 35.39
CA PRO A 43 -20.21 -2.28 35.68
C PRO A 43 -20.65 -2.97 36.98
N THR A 44 -20.87 -4.28 36.88
CA THR A 44 -21.09 -5.18 38.02
C THR A 44 -19.75 -5.49 38.68
N GLU A 45 -19.72 -5.36 40.00
CA GLU A 45 -18.65 -5.79 40.89
C GLU A 45 -18.52 -7.30 40.87
N GLU A 46 -17.32 -7.84 40.59
CA GLU A 46 -16.79 -9.12 41.11
C GLU A 46 -15.44 -9.44 40.44
N ASN A 47 -14.33 -9.23 41.16
CA ASN A 47 -13.29 -10.24 41.42
C ASN A 47 -12.03 -9.56 41.99
N GLN A 48 -11.92 -9.58 43.31
CA GLN A 48 -10.66 -9.42 44.03
C GLN A 48 -10.00 -10.79 44.11
N ASN A 49 -8.98 -11.03 43.27
CA ASN A 49 -7.72 -11.68 43.68
C ASN A 49 -6.86 -12.01 42.46
N MET A 50 -5.56 -11.85 42.66
CA MET A 50 -4.45 -12.04 41.72
C MET A 50 -4.24 -10.87 40.76
N THR A 51 -3.16 -10.13 41.00
CA THR A 51 -2.06 -9.84 40.05
C THR A 51 -1.50 -8.43 40.24
N ALA A 52 -0.51 -8.31 41.12
CA ALA A 52 0.30 -7.11 41.25
C ALA A 52 1.25 -6.88 40.05
N ASP A 53 1.37 -7.85 39.13
CA ASP A 53 2.28 -7.80 37.96
C ASP A 53 1.60 -7.36 36.66
N VAL A 54 0.30 -7.66 36.47
CA VAL A 54 -0.49 -7.30 35.27
C VAL A 54 -0.93 -5.82 35.28
N SER A 55 -0.95 -5.21 36.47
CA SER A 55 -1.27 -3.78 36.63
C SER A 55 -0.21 -2.87 36.01
N SER A 56 1.07 -3.30 35.94
CA SER A 56 2.15 -2.48 35.37
C SER A 56 2.08 -2.38 33.84
N ASP A 57 1.76 -3.48 33.14
CA ASP A 57 1.65 -3.53 31.69
C ASP A 57 0.40 -2.82 31.17
N LEU A 58 -0.73 -2.94 31.88
CA LEU A 58 -1.94 -2.18 31.59
C LEU A 58 -1.73 -0.68 31.80
N ASN A 59 -0.99 -0.29 32.84
CA ASN A 59 -0.66 1.12 33.07
C ASN A 59 0.30 1.66 32.00
N ARG A 60 1.28 0.85 31.59
CA ARG A 60 2.21 1.21 30.51
C ARG A 60 1.50 1.35 29.17
N GLN A 61 0.56 0.45 28.86
CA GLN A 61 -0.25 0.55 27.66
C GLN A 61 -1.25 1.72 27.73
N ALA A 62 -1.77 2.04 28.91
CA ALA A 62 -2.57 3.25 29.12
C ALA A 62 -1.74 4.53 28.91
N GLU A 63 -0.48 4.57 29.38
CA GLU A 63 0.44 5.69 29.16
C GLU A 63 0.83 5.83 27.69
N ASP A 64 1.13 4.73 27.00
CA ASP A 64 1.44 4.74 25.57
C ASP A 64 0.22 5.17 24.73
N ASN A 65 -0.97 4.71 25.08
CA ASN A 65 -2.21 5.17 24.45
C ASN A 65 -2.47 6.66 24.75
N GLN A 66 -2.24 7.12 25.97
CA GLN A 66 -2.40 8.52 26.33
C GLN A 66 -1.40 9.41 25.58
N LYS A 67 -0.17 8.93 25.39
CA LYS A 67 0.87 9.59 24.59
C LYS A 67 0.50 9.62 23.11
N HIS A 68 -0.01 8.52 22.57
CA HIS A 68 -0.48 8.43 21.20
C HIS A 68 -1.67 9.36 20.93
N VAL A 69 -2.65 9.39 21.83
CA VAL A 69 -3.80 10.30 21.77
C VAL A 69 -3.36 11.76 21.87
N LYS A 70 -2.42 12.11 22.77
CA LYS A 70 -1.84 13.46 22.83
C LYS A 70 -1.16 13.87 21.53
N ASN A 71 -0.45 12.94 20.88
CA ASN A 71 0.21 13.18 19.60
C ASN A 71 -0.83 13.39 18.49
N LEU A 72 -1.84 12.54 18.40
CA LEU A 72 -2.95 12.70 17.45
C LEU A 72 -3.70 14.02 17.66
N ILE A 73 -3.98 14.41 18.91
CA ILE A 73 -4.62 15.69 19.22
C ILE A 73 -3.73 16.87 18.79
N SER A 74 -2.41 16.79 18.98
CA SER A 74 -1.48 17.83 18.55
C SER A 74 -1.42 17.94 17.02
N GLN A 75 -1.40 16.81 16.32
CA GLN A 75 -1.42 16.76 14.85
C GLN A 75 -2.75 17.29 14.29
N LEU A 76 -3.88 16.89 14.87
CA LEU A 76 -5.20 17.42 14.51
C LEU A 76 -5.25 18.92 14.73
N THR A 77 -4.80 19.41 15.88
CA THR A 77 -4.82 20.84 16.21
C THR A 77 -3.95 21.67 15.25
N ALA A 78 -2.78 21.13 14.86
CA ALA A 78 -1.93 21.75 13.84
C ALA A 78 -2.62 21.78 12.47
N ALA A 79 -3.23 20.67 12.05
CA ALA A 79 -3.97 20.57 10.79
C ALA A 79 -5.20 21.49 10.74
N THR A 80 -5.93 21.64 11.87
CA THR A 80 -7.05 22.59 11.96
C THR A 80 -6.53 24.02 11.83
N GLY A 81 -5.42 24.36 12.47
CA GLY A 81 -4.79 25.67 12.37
C GLY A 81 -4.29 26.01 10.95
N GLU A 82 -3.79 25.03 10.20
CA GLU A 82 -3.45 25.21 8.79
C GLU A 82 -4.69 25.39 7.92
N ASN A 83 -5.74 24.60 8.15
CA ASN A 83 -7.02 24.76 7.46
C ASN A 83 -7.64 26.15 7.71
N ASP A 84 -7.57 26.67 8.93
CA ASP A 84 -8.07 28.02 9.25
C ASP A 84 -7.27 29.10 8.50
N LYS A 85 -5.95 28.94 8.37
CA LYS A 85 -5.10 29.85 7.57
C LYS A 85 -5.46 29.79 6.09
N ILE A 86 -5.64 28.60 5.53
CA ILE A 86 -6.05 28.40 4.13
C ILE A 86 -7.43 29.02 3.89
N ASN A 87 -8.38 28.78 4.79
CA ASN A 87 -9.74 29.28 4.66
C ASN A 87 -9.79 30.81 4.74
N LYS A 88 -8.97 31.41 5.63
CA LYS A 88 -8.80 32.86 5.71
C LYS A 88 -8.19 33.44 4.43
N SER A 89 -7.15 32.80 3.89
CA SER A 89 -6.54 33.20 2.61
C SER A 89 -7.53 33.14 1.45
N LEU A 90 -8.35 32.08 1.37
CA LEU A 90 -9.38 31.93 0.33
C LEU A 90 -10.52 32.96 0.48
N GLN A 91 -10.86 33.34 1.71
CA GLN A 91 -11.82 34.42 1.94
C GLN A 91 -11.28 35.77 1.48
N ASP A 92 -10.01 36.07 1.76
CA ASP A 92 -9.36 37.31 1.34
C ASP A 92 -9.23 37.38 -0.18
N GLU A 93 -8.85 36.28 -0.84
CA GLU A 93 -8.79 36.20 -2.30
C GLU A 93 -10.17 36.38 -2.94
N ASN A 94 -11.21 35.73 -2.40
CA ASN A 94 -12.58 35.95 -2.87
C ASN A 94 -13.05 37.40 -2.70
N ARG A 95 -12.62 38.07 -1.63
CA ARG A 95 -12.94 39.48 -1.40
C ARG A 95 -12.29 40.38 -2.45
N LEU A 96 -11.05 40.09 -2.83
CA LEU A 96 -10.34 40.80 -3.89
C LEU A 96 -11.00 40.58 -5.26
N LEU A 97 -11.34 39.33 -5.61
CA LEU A 97 -12.02 39.01 -6.86
C LEU A 97 -13.38 39.70 -6.98
N ARG A 98 -14.15 39.78 -5.88
CA ARG A 98 -15.42 40.53 -5.85
C ARG A 98 -15.20 42.03 -6.07
N ALA A 99 -14.16 42.62 -5.48
CA ALA A 99 -13.84 44.02 -5.68
C ALA A 99 -13.40 44.31 -7.12
N GLU A 100 -12.62 43.42 -7.72
CA GLU A 100 -12.19 43.52 -9.11
C GLU A 100 -13.38 43.40 -10.08
N ASN A 101 -14.27 42.44 -9.86
CA ASN A 101 -15.49 42.30 -10.67
C ASN A 101 -16.36 43.54 -10.58
N LYS A 102 -16.55 44.09 -9.38
CA LYS A 102 -17.29 45.35 -9.20
C LYS A 102 -16.65 46.53 -9.97
N ARG A 103 -15.31 46.57 -10.03
CA ARG A 103 -14.58 47.57 -10.83
C ARG A 103 -14.78 47.36 -12.33
N LYS A 104 -14.75 46.11 -12.80
CA LYS A 104 -15.01 45.75 -14.20
C LYS A 104 -16.44 46.11 -14.61
N ASP A 105 -17.43 45.83 -13.76
CA ASP A 105 -18.82 46.22 -13.99
C ASP A 105 -18.97 47.74 -14.11
N GLY A 106 -18.28 48.50 -13.25
CA GLY A 106 -18.24 49.96 -13.35
C GLY A 106 -17.66 50.44 -14.69
N ASN A 107 -16.56 49.85 -15.14
CA ASN A 107 -15.97 50.18 -16.44
C ASN A 107 -16.89 49.82 -17.62
N ILE A 108 -17.60 48.69 -17.53
CA ILE A 108 -18.59 48.28 -18.53
C ILE A 108 -19.71 49.31 -18.62
N SER A 109 -20.24 49.80 -17.50
CA SER A 109 -21.26 50.85 -17.50
C SER A 109 -20.78 52.15 -18.16
N VAL A 110 -19.55 52.58 -17.90
CA VAL A 110 -18.97 53.78 -18.53
C VAL A 110 -18.86 53.59 -20.05
N LEU A 111 -18.34 52.44 -20.50
CA LEU A 111 -18.22 52.13 -21.93
C LEU A 111 -19.58 52.05 -22.63
N GLN A 112 -20.59 51.48 -21.97
CA GLN A 112 -21.96 51.45 -22.50
C GLN A 112 -22.54 52.85 -22.68
N GLU A 113 -22.30 53.76 -21.73
CA GLU A 113 -22.71 55.16 -21.84
C GLU A 113 -22.01 55.87 -23.01
N GLU A 114 -20.70 55.62 -23.19
CA GLU A 114 -19.92 56.20 -24.29
C GLU A 114 -20.39 55.70 -25.67
N VAL A 115 -20.66 54.39 -25.79
CA VAL A 115 -21.26 53.80 -27.00
C VAL A 115 -22.61 54.46 -27.30
N HIS A 116 -23.44 54.73 -26.29
CA HIS A 116 -24.71 55.41 -26.48
C HIS A 116 -24.52 56.87 -26.98
N LYS A 117 -23.55 57.60 -26.42
CA LYS A 117 -23.17 58.96 -26.88
C LYS A 117 -22.67 58.94 -28.32
N LEU A 118 -21.88 57.95 -28.72
CA LEU A 118 -21.42 57.83 -30.11
C LEU A 118 -22.56 57.50 -31.07
N LYS A 119 -23.49 56.62 -30.68
CA LYS A 119 -24.66 56.27 -31.49
C LYS A 119 -25.58 57.48 -31.73
N THR A 120 -25.77 58.32 -30.72
CA THR A 120 -26.54 59.57 -30.89
C THR A 120 -25.83 60.58 -31.79
N LYS A 121 -24.49 60.68 -31.74
CA LYS A 121 -23.72 61.49 -32.69
C LYS A 121 -23.83 60.96 -34.12
N ASP A 122 -23.70 59.65 -34.32
CA ASP A 122 -23.81 59.01 -35.64
C ASP A 122 -25.18 59.29 -36.29
N THR A 123 -26.27 59.16 -35.54
CA THR A 123 -27.61 59.50 -36.06
C THR A 123 -27.75 60.98 -36.43
N LYS A 124 -27.06 61.91 -35.75
CA LYS A 124 -27.03 63.33 -36.14
C LYS A 124 -26.27 63.52 -37.45
N VAL A 125 -25.11 62.88 -37.58
CA VAL A 125 -24.29 62.93 -38.80
C VAL A 125 -25.06 62.38 -40.00
N GLN A 126 -25.77 61.26 -39.84
CA GLN A 126 -26.60 60.69 -40.92
C GLN A 126 -27.72 61.63 -41.36
N LYS A 127 -28.35 62.35 -40.42
CA LYS A 127 -29.37 63.35 -40.76
C LYS A 127 -28.79 64.53 -41.55
N GLU A 128 -27.62 65.03 -41.17
CA GLU A 128 -26.94 66.10 -41.91
C GLU A 128 -26.47 65.62 -43.29
N TYR A 129 -25.98 64.38 -43.40
CA TYR A 129 -25.63 63.79 -44.69
C TYR A 129 -26.85 63.71 -45.63
N HIS A 130 -28.02 63.32 -45.11
CA HIS A 130 -29.25 63.29 -45.92
C HIS A 130 -29.65 64.68 -46.42
N LYS A 131 -29.60 65.70 -45.55
CA LYS A 131 -29.85 67.10 -45.95
C LYS A 131 -28.87 67.55 -47.04
N LEU A 132 -27.59 67.21 -46.89
CA LEU A 132 -26.56 67.57 -47.87
C LEU A 132 -26.85 66.94 -49.24
N SER A 133 -27.22 65.65 -49.26
CA SER A 133 -27.61 64.94 -50.48
C SER A 133 -28.84 65.57 -51.16
N GLU A 134 -29.84 66.00 -50.40
CA GLU A 134 -30.98 66.75 -50.95
C GLU A 134 -30.55 68.10 -51.56
N THR A 135 -29.65 68.83 -50.89
CA THR A 135 -29.15 70.11 -51.42
C THR A 135 -28.33 69.93 -52.69
N GLU A 136 -27.53 68.87 -52.79
CA GLU A 136 -26.79 68.51 -54.00
C GLU A 136 -27.74 68.21 -55.17
N GLY A 137 -28.82 67.46 -54.91
CA GLY A 137 -29.86 67.23 -55.91
C GLY A 137 -30.56 68.51 -56.39
N LYS A 138 -30.76 69.51 -55.52
CA LYS A 138 -31.28 70.83 -55.90
C LYS A 138 -30.26 71.64 -56.71
N LEU A 139 -28.97 71.58 -56.35
CA LEU A 139 -27.89 72.25 -57.07
C LEU A 139 -27.77 71.72 -58.51
N GLN A 140 -27.78 70.40 -58.70
CA GLN A 140 -27.73 69.79 -60.03
C GLN A 140 -28.92 70.20 -60.91
N LYS A 141 -30.11 70.38 -60.33
CA LYS A 141 -31.26 70.92 -61.07
C LYS A 141 -31.04 72.37 -61.46
N ALA A 142 -30.53 73.21 -60.56
CA ALA A 142 -30.22 74.60 -60.86
C ALA A 142 -29.15 74.75 -61.95
N GLU A 143 -28.09 73.92 -61.92
CA GLU A 143 -27.06 73.90 -62.97
C GLU A 143 -27.63 73.58 -64.35
N LYS A 144 -28.54 72.60 -64.44
CA LYS A 144 -29.24 72.29 -65.69
C LYS A 144 -30.07 73.47 -66.19
N THR A 145 -30.77 74.17 -65.31
CA THR A 145 -31.54 75.38 -65.66
C THR A 145 -30.64 76.50 -66.14
N ILE A 146 -29.53 76.78 -65.44
CA ILE A 146 -28.55 77.81 -65.85
C ILE A 146 -27.99 77.50 -67.23
N LYS A 147 -27.65 76.24 -67.50
CA LYS A 147 -27.14 75.81 -68.81
C LYS A 147 -28.18 76.04 -69.93
N PHE A 148 -29.45 75.78 -69.65
CA PHE A 148 -30.55 76.05 -70.58
C PHE A 148 -30.70 77.56 -70.85
N LEU A 149 -30.75 78.38 -69.80
CA LEU A 149 -30.89 79.84 -69.93
C LEU A 149 -29.72 80.49 -70.66
N ARG A 150 -28.48 80.01 -70.45
CA ARG A 150 -27.32 80.50 -71.20
C ARG A 150 -27.47 80.27 -72.71
N LYS A 151 -27.93 79.09 -73.10
CA LYS A 151 -28.17 78.76 -74.51
C LYS A 151 -29.25 79.66 -75.12
N GLU A 152 -30.34 79.90 -74.37
CA GLU A 152 -31.41 80.80 -74.81
C GLU A 152 -30.91 82.25 -74.97
N ASN A 153 -30.05 82.72 -74.05
CA ASN A 153 -29.45 84.05 -74.15
C ASN A 153 -28.49 84.17 -75.34
N ASP A 154 -27.65 83.15 -75.58
CA ASP A 154 -26.76 83.10 -76.76
C ASP A 154 -27.54 83.09 -78.09
N ASP A 155 -28.74 82.49 -78.10
CA ASP A 155 -29.65 82.50 -79.25
C ASP A 155 -30.32 83.87 -79.43
N GLN A 156 -30.68 84.56 -78.35
CA GLN A 156 -31.19 85.94 -78.39
C GLN A 156 -30.13 86.93 -78.86
N ASP A 157 -28.90 86.86 -78.34
CA ASP A 157 -27.80 87.74 -78.73
C ASP A 157 -27.50 87.61 -80.23
N ARG A 158 -27.53 86.39 -80.78
CA ARG A 158 -27.42 86.16 -82.22
C ARG A 158 -28.53 86.81 -83.04
N ASN A 159 -29.76 86.82 -82.51
CA ASN A 159 -30.89 87.47 -83.17
C ASN A 159 -30.76 89.00 -83.15
N TYR A 160 -30.31 89.58 -82.03
CA TYR A 160 -30.04 91.01 -81.93
C TYR A 160 -28.92 91.45 -82.88
N LEU A 161 -27.81 90.70 -82.95
CA LEU A 161 -26.72 90.96 -83.89
C LEU A 161 -27.20 90.98 -85.35
N LYS A 162 -28.07 90.04 -85.74
CA LYS A 162 -28.66 90.02 -87.08
C LYS A 162 -29.52 91.26 -87.36
N THR A 163 -30.30 91.70 -86.38
CA THR A 163 -31.17 92.88 -86.50
C THR A 163 -30.35 94.17 -86.58
N ILE A 164 -29.25 94.27 -85.83
CA ILE A 164 -28.32 95.39 -85.90
C ILE A 164 -27.68 95.48 -87.29
N GLN A 165 -27.25 94.34 -87.85
CA GLN A 165 -26.70 94.27 -89.21
C GLN A 165 -27.71 94.79 -90.26
N ASP A 166 -28.97 94.34 -90.19
CA ASP A 166 -30.03 94.78 -91.10
C ASP A 166 -30.32 96.30 -90.99
N LEU A 167 -30.14 96.89 -89.80
CA LEU A 167 -30.30 98.32 -89.57
C LEU A 167 -29.10 99.14 -90.06
N GLU A 168 -27.88 98.62 -89.91
CA GLU A 168 -26.66 99.23 -90.45
C GLU A 168 -26.67 99.27 -91.99
N ASP A 169 -27.21 98.22 -92.63
CA ASP A 169 -27.40 98.17 -94.07
C ASP A 169 -28.43 99.23 -94.55
N LYS A 170 -29.53 99.41 -93.81
CA LYS A 170 -30.52 100.47 -94.09
C LYS A 170 -29.96 101.88 -93.86
N LEU A 171 -29.12 102.07 -92.84
CA LEU A 171 -28.49 103.36 -92.55
C LEU A 171 -27.51 103.76 -93.66
N SER A 172 -26.84 102.76 -94.25
CA SER A 172 -25.95 102.94 -95.39
C SER A 172 -26.70 103.36 -96.67
N GLU A 173 -27.97 102.94 -96.81
CA GLU A 173 -28.85 103.33 -97.91
C GLU A 173 -29.37 104.78 -97.79
N LEU A 174 -29.53 105.28 -96.56
CA LEU A 174 -30.05 106.63 -96.26
C LEU A 174 -28.97 107.74 -96.28
N SER A 175 -27.67 107.41 -96.37
CA SER A 175 -26.57 108.40 -96.38
C SER A 175 -26.20 108.97 -97.78
N ARG A 176 -26.96 108.67 -98.85
CA ARG A 176 -26.79 109.30 -100.17
C ARG A 176 -27.59 110.60 -100.31
N GLU A 177 -27.02 111.63 -99.70
CA GLU A 177 -27.09 113.06 -99.99
C GLU A 177 -28.41 113.85 -100.13
N PRO A 178 -28.35 115.16 -99.82
CA PRO A 178 -29.46 116.03 -99.47
C PRO A 178 -29.77 117.05 -100.57
N LYS A 179 -30.80 117.88 -100.37
CA LYS A 179 -30.85 119.23 -100.94
C LYS A 179 -31.73 120.14 -100.09
N ILE A 180 -31.05 121.15 -99.55
CA ILE A 180 -31.55 122.29 -98.81
C ILE A 180 -32.12 123.28 -99.83
N GLU A 181 -33.33 123.78 -99.61
CA GLU A 181 -33.86 124.97 -100.29
C GLU A 181 -34.01 126.10 -99.27
N GLU A 182 -33.25 127.18 -99.51
CA GLU A 182 -33.22 128.43 -98.78
C GLU A 182 -34.53 129.20 -98.99
N GLY A 183 -35.39 129.20 -97.98
CA GLY A 183 -36.67 129.91 -98.06
C GLY A 183 -37.26 130.37 -96.74
N CYS A 184 -36.58 130.17 -95.60
CA CYS A 184 -37.04 130.75 -94.35
C CYS A 184 -35.92 130.87 -93.30
N PHE A 185 -34.98 131.79 -93.49
CA PHE A 185 -33.87 131.99 -92.54
C PHE A 185 -34.33 132.34 -91.11
N ILE A 186 -35.54 132.90 -90.92
CA ILE A 186 -36.08 133.22 -89.60
C ILE A 186 -36.73 131.98 -88.95
N ASP A 187 -37.50 131.18 -89.70
CA ASP A 187 -38.03 129.92 -89.17
C ASP A 187 -36.93 128.86 -89.04
N HIS A 188 -35.90 128.92 -89.89
CA HIS A 188 -34.71 128.07 -89.78
C HIS A 188 -33.84 128.49 -88.60
N HIS A 189 -33.69 129.80 -88.31
CA HIS A 189 -33.00 130.24 -87.10
C HIS A 189 -33.78 129.87 -85.83
N LYS A 190 -35.11 130.05 -85.80
CA LYS A 190 -35.96 129.55 -84.69
C LYS A 190 -35.92 128.04 -84.57
N SER A 191 -35.95 127.32 -85.69
CA SER A 191 -35.85 125.85 -85.71
C SER A 191 -34.49 125.38 -85.22
N LEU A 192 -33.40 126.05 -85.61
CA LEU A 192 -32.06 125.82 -85.10
C LEU A 192 -31.96 126.19 -83.61
N GLU A 193 -32.61 127.26 -83.17
CA GLU A 193 -32.64 127.66 -81.75
C GLU A 193 -33.42 126.65 -80.90
N ASP A 194 -34.55 126.14 -81.42
CA ASP A 194 -35.33 125.07 -80.80
C ASP A 194 -34.59 123.73 -80.84
N GLN A 195 -33.86 123.43 -81.91
CA GLN A 195 -32.95 122.28 -81.98
C GLN A 195 -31.81 122.40 -80.98
N VAL A 196 -31.20 123.58 -80.83
CA VAL A 196 -30.15 123.82 -79.82
C VAL A 196 -30.72 123.67 -78.42
N LYS A 197 -31.94 124.18 -78.14
CA LYS A 197 -32.61 123.96 -76.85
C LYS A 197 -32.91 122.48 -76.62
N HIS A 198 -33.44 121.78 -77.62
CA HIS A 198 -33.70 120.33 -77.54
C HIS A 198 -32.41 119.56 -77.28
N LEU A 199 -31.35 119.79 -78.05
CA LEU A 199 -30.05 119.18 -77.87
C LEU A 199 -29.42 119.55 -76.52
N THR A 200 -29.69 120.73 -75.99
CA THR A 200 -29.22 121.12 -74.65
C THR A 200 -29.92 120.32 -73.56
N ILE A 201 -31.24 120.11 -73.68
CA ILE A 201 -32.02 119.26 -72.77
C ILE A 201 -31.56 117.81 -72.89
N GLU A 202 -31.43 117.31 -74.12
CA GLU A 202 -31.01 115.94 -74.40
C GLU A 202 -29.57 115.67 -73.88
N ASN A 203 -28.65 116.61 -74.08
CA ASN A 203 -27.29 116.50 -73.54
C ASN A 203 -27.26 116.54 -72.00
N LYS A 204 -28.20 117.24 -71.37
CA LYS A 204 -28.35 117.22 -69.91
C LYS A 204 -28.87 115.85 -69.45
N ASP A 205 -29.91 115.31 -70.09
CA ASP A 205 -30.44 113.97 -69.80
C ASP A 205 -29.39 112.87 -70.02
N HIS A 206 -28.62 112.95 -71.10
CA HIS A 206 -27.51 112.02 -71.37
C HIS A 206 -26.43 112.12 -70.29
N ARG A 207 -26.10 113.33 -69.83
CA ARG A 207 -25.15 113.54 -68.72
C ARG A 207 -25.66 112.95 -67.42
N ASP A 208 -26.92 113.20 -67.06
CA ASP A 208 -27.54 112.65 -65.85
C ASP A 208 -27.59 111.10 -65.92
N ARG A 209 -27.80 110.53 -67.12
CA ARG A 209 -27.74 109.09 -67.35
C ARG A 209 -26.31 108.53 -67.23
N ILE A 210 -25.30 109.24 -67.74
CA ILE A 210 -23.89 108.90 -67.56
C ILE A 210 -23.54 108.89 -66.07
N ASP A 211 -23.88 109.95 -65.32
CA ASP A 211 -23.61 110.04 -63.89
C ASP A 211 -24.28 108.89 -63.10
N THR A 212 -25.51 108.53 -63.50
CA THR A 212 -26.23 107.38 -62.92
C THR A 212 -25.52 106.05 -63.23
N LEU A 213 -25.04 105.87 -64.46
CA LEU A 213 -24.31 104.67 -64.86
C LEU A 213 -22.94 104.57 -64.16
N GLU A 214 -22.21 105.67 -64.06
CA GLU A 214 -20.94 105.74 -63.32
C GLU A 214 -21.13 105.38 -61.84
N THR A 215 -22.21 105.85 -61.23
CA THR A 215 -22.56 105.50 -59.84
C THR A 215 -22.88 104.01 -59.71
N LYS A 216 -23.62 103.43 -60.67
CA LYS A 216 -23.88 101.97 -60.71
C LYS A 216 -22.59 101.16 -60.92
N CYS A 217 -21.70 101.61 -61.82
CA CYS A 217 -20.40 100.96 -62.06
C CYS A 217 -19.53 100.96 -60.80
N ARG A 218 -19.43 102.09 -60.09
CA ARG A 218 -18.71 102.16 -58.80
C ARG A 218 -19.27 101.16 -57.78
N ARG A 219 -20.60 101.11 -57.62
CA ARG A 219 -21.24 100.17 -56.70
C ARG A 219 -21.02 98.70 -57.07
N LEU A 220 -21.05 98.37 -58.37
CA LEU A 220 -20.73 97.01 -58.84
C LEU A 220 -19.27 96.64 -58.60
N GLN A 221 -18.35 97.59 -58.77
CA GLN A 221 -16.94 97.38 -58.49
C GLN A 221 -16.67 97.12 -57.01
N GLU A 222 -17.32 97.87 -56.11
CA GLU A 222 -17.28 97.63 -54.67
C GLU A 222 -17.87 96.26 -54.31
N LEU A 223 -19.04 95.90 -54.87
CA LEU A 223 -19.65 94.60 -54.65
C LEU A 223 -18.74 93.45 -55.11
N ASN A 224 -18.10 93.58 -56.27
CA ASN A 224 -17.19 92.58 -56.79
C ASN A 224 -15.95 92.41 -55.90
N SER A 225 -15.40 93.53 -55.38
CA SER A 225 -14.30 93.49 -54.41
C SER A 225 -14.69 92.75 -53.13
N THR A 226 -15.90 92.99 -52.61
CA THR A 226 -16.41 92.29 -51.41
C THR A 226 -16.59 90.79 -51.68
N LEU A 227 -17.21 90.43 -52.81
CA LEU A 227 -17.39 89.02 -53.19
C LEU A 227 -16.04 88.30 -53.38
N GLU A 228 -15.03 88.99 -53.90
CA GLU A 228 -13.70 88.43 -54.06
C GLU A 228 -13.02 88.17 -52.71
N GLN A 229 -13.20 89.06 -51.73
CA GLN A 229 -12.74 88.85 -50.35
C GLN A 229 -13.47 87.69 -49.66
N GLU A 230 -14.78 87.60 -49.81
CA GLU A 230 -15.58 86.48 -49.28
C GLU A 230 -15.16 85.15 -49.90
N ARG A 231 -14.98 85.11 -51.22
CA ARG A 231 -14.47 83.93 -51.95
C ARG A 231 -13.11 83.49 -51.41
N ASN A 232 -12.19 84.42 -51.19
CA ASN A 232 -10.86 84.12 -50.68
C ASN A 232 -10.92 83.60 -49.23
N THR A 233 -11.80 84.14 -48.40
CA THR A 233 -12.02 83.67 -47.02
C THR A 233 -12.60 82.26 -46.99
N LEU A 234 -13.62 81.99 -47.80
CA LEU A 234 -14.22 80.66 -47.92
C LEU A 234 -13.20 79.64 -48.44
N LYS A 235 -12.35 80.03 -49.39
CA LYS A 235 -11.26 79.18 -49.88
C LYS A 235 -10.29 78.78 -48.77
N GLN A 236 -9.84 79.74 -47.95
CA GLN A 236 -8.97 79.46 -46.80
C GLN A 236 -9.63 78.54 -45.76
N GLN A 237 -10.93 78.72 -45.52
CA GLN A 237 -11.68 77.84 -44.65
C GLN A 237 -11.73 76.42 -45.22
N ILE A 238 -12.03 76.26 -46.51
CA ILE A 238 -12.03 74.96 -47.20
C ILE A 238 -10.67 74.28 -47.05
N ASP A 239 -9.57 74.99 -47.32
CA ASP A 239 -8.21 74.44 -47.19
C ASP A 239 -7.94 73.96 -45.76
N THR A 240 -8.39 74.71 -44.76
CA THR A 240 -8.28 74.33 -43.35
C THR A 240 -9.10 73.08 -43.01
N TRP A 241 -10.33 72.97 -43.51
CA TRP A 241 -11.18 71.80 -43.31
C TRP A 241 -10.61 70.56 -43.99
N VAL A 242 -10.06 70.72 -45.21
CA VAL A 242 -9.39 69.65 -45.94
C VAL A 242 -8.16 69.16 -45.17
N ALA A 243 -7.34 70.06 -44.62
CA ALA A 243 -6.19 69.68 -43.79
C ALA A 243 -6.62 68.91 -42.53
N LYS A 244 -7.66 69.39 -41.83
CA LYS A 244 -8.21 68.68 -40.65
C LYS A 244 -8.74 67.30 -41.01
N LYS A 245 -9.45 67.18 -42.14
CA LYS A 245 -9.96 65.90 -42.64
C LYS A 245 -8.83 64.89 -42.85
N HIS A 246 -7.78 65.27 -43.59
CA HIS A 246 -6.63 64.39 -43.82
C HIS A 246 -5.96 63.96 -42.50
N SER A 247 -5.74 64.90 -41.57
CA SER A 247 -5.19 64.58 -40.26
C SER A 247 -6.04 63.57 -39.48
N THR A 248 -7.37 63.73 -39.49
CA THR A 248 -8.27 62.76 -38.85
C THR A 248 -8.31 61.41 -39.57
N GLU A 249 -8.20 61.38 -40.90
CA GLU A 249 -8.12 60.14 -41.67
C GLU A 249 -6.86 59.34 -41.33
N ASP A 250 -5.73 60.02 -41.15
CA ASP A 250 -4.48 59.37 -40.75
C ASP A 250 -4.53 58.84 -39.31
N GLN A 251 -5.17 59.59 -38.39
CA GLN A 251 -5.44 59.09 -37.04
C GLN A 251 -6.32 57.84 -37.05
N VAL A 252 -7.36 57.81 -37.88
CA VAL A 252 -8.25 56.65 -38.02
C VAL A 252 -7.48 55.45 -38.59
N LYS A 253 -6.61 55.64 -39.58
CA LYS A 253 -5.75 54.55 -40.11
C LYS A 253 -4.80 54.00 -39.06
N HIS A 254 -4.18 54.86 -38.26
CA HIS A 254 -3.30 54.45 -37.17
C HIS A 254 -4.07 53.60 -36.15
N LEU A 255 -5.18 54.12 -35.62
CA LEU A 255 -6.02 53.39 -34.65
C LEU A 255 -6.58 52.09 -35.22
N THR A 256 -6.88 52.04 -36.51
CA THR A 256 -7.33 50.81 -37.18
C THR A 256 -6.22 49.75 -37.18
N THR A 257 -4.98 50.16 -37.42
CA THR A 257 -3.81 49.26 -37.39
C THR A 257 -3.53 48.77 -35.97
N GLU A 258 -3.52 49.68 -34.99
CA GLU A 258 -3.30 49.35 -33.58
C GLU A 258 -4.38 48.40 -33.03
N ASN A 259 -5.65 48.62 -33.39
CA ASN A 259 -6.74 47.71 -33.04
C ASN A 259 -6.61 46.33 -33.67
N LYS A 260 -6.05 46.23 -34.88
CA LYS A 260 -5.76 44.95 -35.51
C LYS A 260 -4.67 44.21 -34.74
N ASP A 261 -3.58 44.89 -34.41
CA ASP A 261 -2.46 44.30 -33.65
C ASP A 261 -2.91 43.84 -32.25
N HIS A 262 -3.76 44.62 -31.58
CA HIS A 262 -4.37 44.23 -30.31
C HIS A 262 -5.26 42.99 -30.43
N ARG A 263 -6.05 42.89 -31.50
CA ARG A 263 -6.88 41.70 -31.77
C ARG A 263 -6.02 40.45 -31.98
N ASP A 264 -4.97 40.55 -32.80
CA ASP A 264 -4.06 39.43 -33.06
C ASP A 264 -3.35 38.97 -31.77
N ARG A 265 -3.03 39.92 -30.87
CA ARG A 265 -2.48 39.62 -29.54
C ARG A 265 -3.49 38.94 -28.61
N ILE A 266 -4.76 39.35 -28.65
CA ILE A 266 -5.85 38.68 -27.92
C ILE A 266 -6.01 37.24 -28.41
N ASP A 267 -6.10 37.03 -29.72
CA ASP A 267 -6.26 35.69 -30.32
C ASP A 267 -5.10 34.74 -29.93
N THR A 268 -3.88 35.29 -29.90
CA THR A 268 -2.68 34.58 -29.44
C THR A 268 -2.79 34.18 -27.96
N LEU A 269 -3.24 35.10 -27.11
CA LEU A 269 -3.41 34.84 -25.67
C LEU A 269 -4.53 33.84 -25.41
N GLU A 270 -5.66 33.93 -26.12
CA GLU A 270 -6.76 32.96 -26.02
C GLU A 270 -6.31 31.55 -26.40
N THR A 271 -5.48 31.42 -27.44
CA THR A 271 -4.89 30.14 -27.84
C THR A 271 -3.95 29.58 -26.76
N LYS A 272 -3.13 30.43 -26.14
CA LYS A 272 -2.28 30.03 -25.00
C LYS A 272 -3.12 29.60 -23.79
N CYS A 273 -4.19 30.32 -23.46
CA CYS A 273 -5.10 29.98 -22.36
C CYS A 273 -5.77 28.62 -22.58
N ARG A 274 -6.28 28.35 -23.79
CA ARG A 274 -6.85 27.03 -24.13
C ARG A 274 -5.85 25.90 -23.93
N ARG A 275 -4.63 26.05 -24.44
CA ARG A 275 -3.58 25.04 -24.25
C ARG A 275 -3.20 24.82 -22.79
N LEU A 276 -3.13 25.88 -21.98
CA LEU A 276 -2.86 25.77 -20.55
C LEU A 276 -4.01 25.07 -19.82
N GLN A 277 -5.26 25.32 -20.23
CA GLN A 277 -6.44 24.67 -19.67
C GLN A 277 -6.46 23.17 -19.99
N GLU A 278 -6.11 22.78 -21.22
CA GLU A 278 -5.95 21.38 -21.63
C GLU A 278 -4.86 20.69 -20.81
N LEU A 279 -3.67 21.31 -20.70
CA LEU A 279 -2.56 20.78 -19.92
C LEU A 279 -2.95 20.58 -18.44
N ASN A 280 -3.66 21.54 -17.86
CA ASN A 280 -4.12 21.44 -16.47
C ASN A 280 -5.13 20.30 -16.29
N SER A 281 -6.02 20.08 -17.26
CA SER A 281 -6.94 18.93 -17.26
C SER A 281 -6.19 17.60 -17.31
N THR A 282 -5.12 17.49 -18.10
CA THR A 282 -4.28 16.28 -18.16
C THR A 282 -3.56 16.03 -16.84
N LEU A 283 -2.94 17.08 -16.26
CA LEU A 283 -2.27 16.96 -14.96
C LEU A 283 -3.23 16.57 -13.83
N GLU A 284 -4.46 17.10 -13.84
CA GLU A 284 -5.50 16.73 -12.88
C GLU A 284 -5.87 15.24 -12.99
N GLN A 285 -5.96 14.70 -14.22
CA GLN A 285 -6.20 13.28 -14.47
C GLN A 285 -5.04 12.42 -13.97
N GLU A 286 -3.79 12.77 -14.31
CA GLU A 286 -2.59 12.05 -13.86
C GLU A 286 -2.49 12.03 -12.33
N ARG A 287 -2.74 13.16 -11.67
CA ARG A 287 -2.77 13.26 -10.20
C ARG A 287 -3.80 12.31 -9.60
N ASN A 288 -5.00 12.22 -10.18
CA ASN A 288 -6.05 11.34 -9.70
C ASN A 288 -5.69 9.86 -9.90
N THR A 289 -5.07 9.50 -11.02
CA THR A 289 -4.56 8.14 -11.26
C THR A 289 -3.46 7.76 -10.26
N LEU A 290 -2.48 8.64 -10.02
CA LEU A 290 -1.43 8.42 -9.03
C LEU A 290 -2.01 8.25 -7.63
N LYS A 291 -3.01 9.05 -7.26
CA LYS A 291 -3.72 8.92 -5.98
C LYS A 291 -4.37 7.54 -5.82
N GLN A 292 -5.08 7.06 -6.83
CA GLN A 292 -5.68 5.71 -6.81
C GLN A 292 -4.63 4.60 -6.69
N GLN A 293 -3.48 4.75 -7.35
CA GLN A 293 -2.37 3.82 -7.20
C GLN A 293 -1.84 3.81 -5.76
N ILE A 294 -1.63 4.98 -5.15
CA ILE A 294 -1.20 5.10 -3.74
C ILE A 294 -2.19 4.39 -2.82
N ASP A 295 -3.49 4.64 -2.97
CA ASP A 295 -4.53 3.99 -2.15
C ASP A 295 -4.47 2.45 -2.28
N THR A 296 -4.23 1.95 -3.49
CA THR A 296 -4.06 0.51 -3.76
C THR A 296 -2.82 -0.06 -3.06
N TRP A 297 -1.68 0.65 -3.12
CA TRP A 297 -0.45 0.24 -2.43
C TRP A 297 -0.62 0.25 -0.91
N VAL A 298 -1.30 1.25 -0.37
CA VAL A 298 -1.61 1.34 1.05
C VAL A 298 -2.47 0.16 1.48
N ALA A 299 -3.50 -0.22 0.71
CA ALA A 299 -4.32 -1.39 1.02
C ALA A 299 -3.52 -2.70 1.01
N LYS A 300 -2.65 -2.91 0.01
CA LYS A 300 -1.75 -4.08 -0.06
C LYS A 300 -0.79 -4.14 1.12
N LYS A 301 -0.24 -2.99 1.53
CA LYS A 301 0.64 -2.88 2.70
C LYS A 301 -0.08 -3.36 3.96
N HIS A 302 -1.27 -2.83 4.27
CA HIS A 302 -2.05 -3.25 5.43
C HIS A 302 -2.37 -4.75 5.41
N SER A 303 -2.78 -5.28 4.25
CA SER A 303 -3.05 -6.72 4.10
C SER A 303 -1.80 -7.56 4.39
N THR A 304 -0.62 -7.12 3.96
CA THR A 304 0.64 -7.81 4.22
C THR A 304 1.03 -7.70 5.70
N GLU A 305 0.83 -6.54 6.32
CA GLU A 305 1.07 -6.34 7.75
C GLU A 305 0.19 -7.26 8.60
N ASP A 306 -1.08 -7.46 8.22
CA ASP A 306 -1.98 -8.37 8.93
C ASP A 306 -1.57 -9.84 8.74
N GLN A 307 -1.11 -10.23 7.55
CA GLN A 307 -0.52 -11.56 7.33
C GLN A 307 0.72 -11.79 8.21
N VAL A 308 1.61 -10.80 8.32
CA VAL A 308 2.80 -10.89 9.18
C VAL A 308 2.41 -11.03 10.65
N LYS A 309 1.40 -10.28 11.12
CA LYS A 309 0.88 -10.44 12.49
C LYS A 309 0.34 -11.85 12.74
N HIS A 310 -0.46 -12.38 11.81
CA HIS A 310 -0.99 -13.74 11.90
C HIS A 310 0.14 -14.77 12.01
N LEU A 311 1.11 -14.73 11.09
CA LEU A 311 2.26 -15.66 11.10
C LEU A 311 3.13 -15.51 12.36
N THR A 312 3.21 -14.30 12.92
CA THR A 312 3.92 -14.07 14.18
C THR A 312 3.24 -14.77 15.35
N ILE A 313 1.90 -14.73 15.41
CA ILE A 313 1.11 -15.44 16.42
C ILE A 313 1.26 -16.95 16.23
N GLU A 314 1.08 -17.45 15.02
CA GLU A 314 1.20 -18.89 14.70
C GLU A 314 2.59 -19.45 15.05
N ASN A 315 3.66 -18.70 14.77
CA ASN A 315 5.02 -19.07 15.17
C ASN A 315 5.23 -19.09 16.69
N LYS A 316 4.56 -18.20 17.42
CA LYS A 316 4.58 -18.21 18.88
C LYS A 316 3.91 -19.49 19.41
N ASP A 317 2.72 -19.81 18.91
CA ASP A 317 1.99 -21.02 19.30
C ASP A 317 2.79 -22.30 18.99
N HIS A 318 3.46 -22.36 17.83
CA HIS A 318 4.35 -23.46 17.48
C HIS A 318 5.54 -23.57 18.43
N ARG A 319 6.14 -22.45 18.83
CA ARG A 319 7.24 -22.43 19.79
C ARG A 319 6.79 -22.95 21.16
N ASP A 320 5.66 -22.48 21.67
CA ASP A 320 5.10 -22.92 22.94
C ASP A 320 4.80 -24.44 22.93
N ARG A 321 4.36 -24.96 21.78
CA ARG A 321 4.15 -26.41 21.58
C ARG A 321 5.45 -27.20 21.54
N ILE A 322 6.52 -26.66 20.95
CA ILE A 322 7.85 -27.27 20.99
C ILE A 322 8.35 -27.32 22.43
N ASP A 323 8.28 -26.22 23.18
CA ASP A 323 8.72 -26.16 24.58
C ASP A 323 7.98 -27.19 25.47
N THR A 324 6.67 -27.35 25.21
CA THR A 324 5.85 -28.37 25.87
C THR A 324 6.32 -29.79 25.55
N LEU A 325 6.64 -30.07 24.28
CA LEU A 325 7.14 -31.38 23.84
C LEU A 325 8.53 -31.66 24.39
N GLU A 326 9.43 -30.69 24.42
CA GLU A 326 10.75 -30.81 25.03
C GLU A 326 10.65 -31.14 26.53
N THR A 327 9.71 -30.50 27.23
CA THR A 327 9.47 -30.79 28.65
C THR A 327 8.98 -32.23 28.86
N LYS A 328 8.06 -32.71 27.99
CA LYS A 328 7.61 -34.11 28.02
C LYS A 328 8.76 -35.09 27.71
N PHE A 329 9.61 -34.76 26.75
CA PHE A 329 10.77 -35.57 26.38
C PHE A 329 11.75 -35.72 27.56
N ARG A 330 12.07 -34.61 28.26
CA ARG A 330 12.92 -34.65 29.46
C ARG A 330 12.35 -35.56 30.54
N ARG A 331 11.04 -35.47 30.83
CA ARG A 331 10.38 -36.35 31.81
C ARG A 331 10.44 -37.82 31.41
N LEU A 332 10.25 -38.13 30.13
CA LEU A 332 10.38 -39.51 29.64
C LEU A 332 11.82 -40.02 29.77
N GLN A 333 12.81 -39.16 29.51
CA GLN A 333 14.21 -39.50 29.68
C GLN A 333 14.58 -39.78 31.16
N GLU A 334 14.08 -38.95 32.08
CA GLU A 334 14.21 -39.18 33.53
C GLU A 334 13.55 -40.50 33.95
N LEU A 335 12.31 -40.74 33.52
CA LEU A 335 11.60 -41.99 33.81
C LEU A 335 12.37 -43.21 33.30
N ASN A 336 12.92 -43.14 32.08
CA ASN A 336 13.71 -44.23 31.52
C ASN A 336 15.00 -44.47 32.32
N SER A 337 15.66 -43.41 32.79
CA SER A 337 16.82 -43.53 33.68
C SER A 337 16.45 -44.22 35.00
N THR A 338 15.30 -43.88 35.59
CA THR A 338 14.81 -44.54 36.82
C THR A 338 14.51 -46.01 36.58
N LEU A 339 13.79 -46.35 35.51
CA LEU A 339 13.49 -47.73 35.15
C LEU A 339 14.76 -48.55 34.89
N GLU A 340 15.79 -47.94 34.30
CA GLU A 340 17.07 -48.61 34.08
C GLU A 340 17.83 -48.87 35.39
N GLN A 341 17.76 -47.95 36.36
CA GLN A 341 18.28 -48.16 37.71
C GLN A 341 17.52 -49.26 38.46
N GLU A 342 16.19 -49.29 38.38
CA GLU A 342 15.36 -50.35 38.96
C GLU A 342 15.69 -51.72 38.36
N ARG A 343 15.80 -51.81 37.02
CA ARG A 343 16.22 -53.03 36.32
C ARG A 343 17.58 -53.52 36.81
N ASN A 344 18.56 -52.63 36.96
CA ASN A 344 19.89 -52.99 37.43
C ASN A 344 19.87 -53.46 38.89
N THR A 345 19.05 -52.84 39.74
CA THR A 345 18.87 -53.23 41.14
C THR A 345 18.23 -54.62 41.24
N LEU A 346 17.17 -54.87 40.48
CA LEU A 346 16.51 -56.18 40.41
C LEU A 346 17.48 -57.25 39.91
N LYS A 347 18.30 -56.94 38.90
CA LYS A 347 19.33 -57.86 38.41
C LYS A 347 20.33 -58.23 39.51
N GLN A 348 20.84 -57.25 40.27
CA GLN A 348 21.74 -57.51 41.40
C GLN A 348 21.07 -58.36 42.50
N GLN A 349 19.79 -58.12 42.78
CA GLN A 349 19.04 -58.94 43.74
C GLN A 349 18.93 -60.40 43.27
N ILE A 350 18.66 -60.62 41.97
CA ILE A 350 18.64 -61.96 41.37
C ILE A 350 20.01 -62.62 41.52
N ASP A 351 21.09 -61.94 41.15
CA ASP A 351 22.45 -62.47 41.25
C ASP A 351 22.80 -62.86 42.70
N THR A 352 22.40 -62.04 43.67
CA THR A 352 22.59 -62.31 45.11
C THR A 352 21.77 -63.51 45.58
N TRP A 353 20.53 -63.64 45.12
CA TRP A 353 19.66 -64.76 45.46
C TRP A 353 20.20 -66.07 44.89
N VAL A 354 20.67 -66.07 43.64
CA VAL A 354 21.35 -67.21 43.01
C VAL A 354 22.58 -67.61 43.82
N ALA A 355 23.43 -66.66 44.22
CA ALA A 355 24.60 -66.94 45.04
C ALA A 355 24.26 -67.52 46.43
N LYS A 356 23.15 -67.07 47.05
CA LYS A 356 22.70 -67.58 48.36
C LYS A 356 22.10 -69.00 48.27
N LYS A 357 21.49 -69.36 47.14
CA LYS A 357 20.79 -70.64 46.98
C LYS A 357 21.75 -71.82 46.82
N HIS A 358 22.90 -71.63 46.19
CA HIS A 358 23.89 -72.69 46.02
C HIS A 358 24.84 -72.78 47.23
N SER A 359 24.56 -73.67 48.19
CA SER A 359 25.53 -74.01 49.23
C SER A 359 26.55 -75.01 48.69
N THR A 360 27.83 -74.61 48.64
CA THR A 360 28.93 -75.51 48.28
C THR A 360 29.33 -76.38 49.48
N VAL A 361 29.36 -77.69 49.29
CA VAL A 361 29.70 -78.70 50.28
C VAL A 361 31.00 -79.38 49.86
N HIS A 362 32.07 -79.19 50.63
CA HIS A 362 33.34 -79.84 50.35
C HIS A 362 33.44 -81.18 51.07
N ILE A 363 33.95 -82.22 50.41
CA ILE A 363 34.28 -83.52 51.00
C ILE A 363 35.63 -84.03 50.48
N GLN A 364 36.24 -84.96 51.21
CA GLN A 364 37.44 -85.65 50.76
C GLN A 364 37.18 -87.16 50.62
N MET A 365 37.76 -87.80 49.62
CA MET A 365 37.71 -89.24 49.41
C MET A 365 39.10 -89.84 49.42
N TYR A 366 39.26 -90.98 50.08
CA TYR A 366 40.54 -91.67 50.22
C TYR A 366 40.38 -93.18 50.03
N ALA A 367 41.32 -93.81 49.33
CA ALA A 367 41.36 -95.26 49.16
C ALA A 367 42.80 -95.79 49.31
N ALA A 368 43.01 -96.69 50.28
CA ALA A 368 44.35 -97.18 50.62
C ALA A 368 44.86 -98.33 49.73
N VAL A 369 43.96 -99.08 49.08
CA VAL A 369 44.29 -100.37 48.44
C VAL A 369 43.60 -100.51 47.08
N ASN A 370 44.28 -101.15 46.11
CA ASN A 370 43.81 -101.42 44.74
C ASN A 370 43.34 -100.16 43.98
N LYS A 371 44.33 -99.40 43.51
CA LYS A 371 44.17 -98.07 42.92
C LYS A 371 43.19 -98.04 41.74
N GLU A 372 43.26 -99.01 40.83
CA GLU A 372 42.41 -98.98 39.62
C GLU A 372 40.92 -99.21 39.95
N LEU A 373 40.63 -100.16 40.85
CA LEU A 373 39.25 -100.45 41.25
C LEU A 373 38.65 -99.30 42.06
N CYS A 374 39.42 -98.74 42.98
CA CYS A 374 39.01 -97.63 43.81
C CYS A 374 38.86 -96.32 43.02
N ASP A 375 39.70 -96.05 42.01
CA ASP A 375 39.56 -94.85 41.15
C ASP A 375 38.26 -94.90 40.33
N LYS A 376 37.92 -96.06 39.78
CA LYS A 376 36.65 -96.29 39.06
C LYS A 376 35.45 -96.11 40.00
N MET A 377 35.53 -96.68 41.20
CA MET A 377 34.46 -96.55 42.21
C MET A 377 34.34 -95.12 42.75
N MET A 378 35.45 -94.43 43.04
CA MET A 378 35.46 -93.03 43.48
C MET A 378 34.78 -92.12 42.47
N THR A 379 35.02 -92.36 41.18
CA THR A 379 34.40 -91.60 40.10
C THR A 379 32.90 -91.87 40.02
N GLU A 380 32.49 -93.13 40.15
CA GLU A 380 31.07 -93.48 40.15
C GLU A 380 30.34 -92.91 41.37
N LEU A 381 30.97 -92.98 42.55
CA LEU A 381 30.43 -92.43 43.78
C LEU A 381 30.40 -90.89 43.76
N GLU A 382 31.40 -90.24 43.15
CA GLU A 382 31.38 -88.80 42.89
C GLU A 382 30.18 -88.43 42.00
N ASN A 383 29.96 -89.12 40.88
CA ASN A 383 28.82 -88.86 40.02
C ASN A 383 27.49 -89.03 40.76
N MET A 384 27.35 -90.09 41.56
CA MET A 384 26.15 -90.35 42.36
C MET A 384 25.93 -89.27 43.42
N LEU A 385 26.99 -88.82 44.11
CA LEU A 385 26.89 -87.76 45.09
C LEU A 385 26.61 -86.40 44.43
N SER A 386 27.26 -86.08 43.32
CA SER A 386 27.04 -84.84 42.56
C SER A 386 25.59 -84.72 42.11
N MET A 387 25.01 -85.77 41.52
CA MET A 387 23.59 -85.78 41.16
C MET A 387 22.68 -85.58 42.38
N GLN A 388 22.97 -86.23 43.51
CA GLN A 388 22.16 -86.09 44.73
C GLN A 388 22.25 -84.69 45.35
N PHE A 389 23.40 -84.02 45.25
CA PHE A 389 23.55 -82.65 45.76
C PHE A 389 22.95 -81.62 44.78
N GLU A 390 23.06 -81.82 43.47
CA GLU A 390 22.39 -80.99 42.45
C GLU A 390 20.86 -81.01 42.59
N LEU A 391 20.27 -82.18 42.82
CA LEU A 391 18.83 -82.32 43.09
C LEU A 391 18.39 -81.61 44.39
N ASN A 392 19.33 -81.36 45.30
CA ASN A 392 19.12 -80.67 46.57
C ASN A 392 19.64 -79.21 46.56
N ASP A 393 19.78 -78.60 45.37
CA ASP A 393 20.24 -77.21 45.18
C ASP A 393 21.62 -76.91 45.81
N SER A 394 22.47 -77.92 46.00
CA SER A 394 23.80 -77.81 46.60
C SER A 394 24.88 -78.23 45.61
N ILE A 395 26.03 -77.57 45.62
CA ILE A 395 27.17 -77.97 44.80
C ILE A 395 28.09 -78.80 45.70
N ILE A 396 28.43 -80.03 45.32
CA ILE A 396 29.43 -80.81 46.05
C ILE A 396 30.78 -80.73 45.36
N GLU A 397 31.82 -80.42 46.11
CA GLU A 397 33.20 -80.46 45.63
C GLU A 397 33.93 -81.61 46.33
N ILE A 398 34.49 -82.51 45.53
CA ILE A 398 35.07 -83.77 45.99
C ILE A 398 36.57 -83.78 45.69
N GLU A 399 37.40 -83.74 46.73
CA GLU A 399 38.84 -83.92 46.58
C GLU A 399 39.22 -85.39 46.78
N LYS A 400 39.83 -86.01 45.76
CA LYS A 400 40.27 -87.41 45.81
C LYS A 400 41.75 -87.49 46.17
N TYR A 401 42.07 -88.35 47.14
CA TYR A 401 43.42 -88.54 47.63
C TYR A 401 43.88 -89.99 47.44
N LYS A 402 45.10 -90.13 46.91
CA LYS A 402 45.79 -91.42 46.75
C LYS A 402 46.61 -91.82 47.97
N ASP A 403 47.01 -90.82 48.75
CA ASP A 403 47.70 -90.95 50.02
C ASP A 403 46.79 -90.37 51.12
N PRO A 404 47.01 -90.68 52.40
CA PRO A 404 46.16 -90.19 53.48
C PRO A 404 46.05 -88.65 53.41
N PRO A 405 44.84 -88.09 53.32
CA PRO A 405 44.69 -86.65 53.17
C PRO A 405 45.19 -85.93 54.42
N PRO A 406 45.66 -84.67 54.28
CA PRO A 406 46.03 -83.85 55.42
C PRO A 406 44.84 -83.70 56.39
N ASP A 407 45.15 -83.56 57.68
CA ASP A 407 44.13 -83.36 58.70
C ASP A 407 43.33 -82.08 58.40
N SER A 408 42.05 -82.26 58.12
CA SER A 408 41.14 -81.16 57.85
C SER A 408 39.80 -81.40 58.52
N ARG A 409 39.02 -80.33 58.72
CA ARG A 409 37.66 -80.42 59.28
C ARG A 409 36.63 -80.90 58.25
N VAL A 410 37.06 -81.13 57.01
CA VAL A 410 36.20 -81.61 55.93
C VAL A 410 35.87 -83.09 56.18
N PRO A 411 34.62 -83.55 56.00
CA PRO A 411 34.29 -84.97 56.12
C PRO A 411 35.14 -85.82 55.18
N LEU A 412 35.63 -86.95 55.69
CA LEU A 412 36.45 -87.89 54.92
C LEU A 412 35.67 -89.16 54.64
N ILE A 413 35.62 -89.56 53.37
CA ILE A 413 35.03 -90.83 52.92
C ILE A 413 36.18 -91.77 52.58
N VAL A 414 36.30 -92.85 53.34
CA VAL A 414 37.32 -93.87 53.16
C VAL A 414 36.71 -95.05 52.42
N ILE A 415 37.27 -95.40 51.27
CA ILE A 415 36.82 -96.55 50.49
C ILE A 415 37.65 -97.76 50.89
N CYS A 416 36.94 -98.80 51.32
CA CYS A 416 37.49 -100.06 51.78
C CYS A 416 36.95 -101.19 50.91
N ILE A 417 37.81 -101.91 50.19
CA ILE A 417 37.40 -103.10 49.44
C ILE A 417 37.32 -104.29 50.39
N ASN A 418 36.15 -104.93 50.48
CA ASN A 418 35.96 -106.14 51.26
C ASN A 418 36.48 -107.37 50.50
N ALA A 419 37.79 -107.62 50.60
CA ALA A 419 38.49 -108.66 49.85
C ALA A 419 38.75 -109.93 50.68
N SER A 420 38.87 -109.81 51.99
CA SER A 420 39.21 -110.91 52.90
C SER A 420 38.28 -110.95 54.09
N ARG A 421 38.66 -110.29 55.19
CA ARG A 421 37.90 -110.22 56.43
C ARG A 421 37.57 -108.77 56.67
N LEU A 422 36.28 -108.45 56.70
CA LEU A 422 35.75 -107.09 56.82
C LEU A 422 36.48 -106.22 57.86
N GLY A 423 36.71 -106.72 59.08
CA GLY A 423 37.42 -105.96 60.12
C GLY A 423 38.89 -105.72 59.82
N THR A 424 39.58 -106.68 59.20
CA THR A 424 40.98 -106.52 58.78
C THR A 424 41.09 -105.50 57.67
N ASP A 425 40.22 -105.58 56.66
CA ASP A 425 40.25 -104.70 55.49
C ASP A 425 39.91 -103.25 55.90
N VAL A 426 38.92 -103.05 56.78
CA VAL A 426 38.57 -101.71 57.28
C VAL A 426 39.68 -101.13 58.15
N ASN A 427 40.29 -101.92 59.05
CA ASN A 427 41.42 -101.44 59.86
C ASN A 427 42.63 -101.08 59.00
N GLN A 428 42.87 -101.84 57.92
CA GLN A 428 43.92 -101.53 56.97
C GLN A 428 43.61 -100.24 56.20
N ALA A 429 42.38 -100.05 55.74
CA ALA A 429 41.96 -98.83 55.06
C ALA A 429 42.07 -97.58 55.95
N LEU A 430 41.88 -97.74 57.26
CA LEU A 430 41.98 -96.67 58.26
C LEU A 430 43.36 -96.52 58.91
N SER A 431 44.33 -97.40 58.60
CA SER A 431 45.62 -97.47 59.29
C SER A 431 46.44 -96.17 59.28
N HIS A 432 46.18 -95.31 58.29
CA HIS A 432 46.84 -94.03 58.12
C HIS A 432 45.90 -92.82 58.23
N VAL A 433 44.66 -93.04 58.67
CA VAL A 433 43.66 -91.98 58.82
C VAL A 433 43.63 -91.52 60.28
N ASN A 434 43.69 -90.21 60.51
CA ASN A 434 43.60 -89.65 61.85
C ASN A 434 42.20 -89.86 62.43
N ARG A 435 42.12 -90.52 63.59
CA ARG A 435 40.88 -90.86 64.29
C ARG A 435 40.11 -89.65 64.86
N SER A 436 40.73 -88.48 64.92
CA SER A 436 40.07 -87.23 65.36
C SER A 436 39.15 -86.61 64.29
N ARG A 437 39.13 -87.19 63.09
CA ARG A 437 38.43 -86.66 61.93
C ARG A 437 37.05 -87.29 61.77
N THR A 438 36.09 -86.55 61.22
CA THR A 438 34.78 -87.10 60.87
C THR A 438 34.90 -88.00 59.65
N ILE A 439 34.77 -89.32 59.86
CA ILE A 439 35.03 -90.33 58.83
C ILE A 439 33.75 -91.10 58.52
N ALA A 440 33.48 -91.31 57.24
CA ALA A 440 32.59 -92.36 56.75
C ALA A 440 33.42 -93.44 56.06
N VAL A 441 33.12 -94.70 56.33
CA VAL A 441 33.73 -95.83 55.62
C VAL A 441 32.73 -96.41 54.65
N VAL A 442 33.13 -96.46 53.38
CA VAL A 442 32.40 -97.13 52.31
C VAL A 442 33.02 -98.50 52.10
N VAL A 443 32.31 -99.54 52.52
CA VAL A 443 32.68 -100.92 52.30
C VAL A 443 32.22 -101.35 50.91
N LEU A 444 33.16 -101.51 50.01
CA LEU A 444 32.94 -101.95 48.64
C LEU A 444 32.87 -103.48 48.57
N HIS A 445 31.69 -104.00 48.25
CA HIS A 445 31.47 -105.40 47.95
C HIS A 445 31.64 -105.64 46.45
N HIS A 446 32.86 -105.99 46.05
CA HIS A 446 33.20 -106.37 44.68
C HIS A 446 32.79 -107.81 44.38
N LYS A 447 31.48 -108.08 44.35
CA LYS A 447 30.90 -109.41 44.19
C LYS A 447 29.65 -109.34 43.32
N GLU A 448 29.25 -110.49 42.77
CA GLU A 448 27.97 -110.59 42.09
C GLU A 448 26.79 -110.39 43.07
N TYR A 449 25.67 -109.90 42.53
CA TYR A 449 24.48 -109.52 43.30
C TYR A 449 23.97 -110.61 44.26
N HIS A 450 23.99 -111.88 43.83
CA HIS A 450 23.52 -113.01 44.65
C HIS A 450 24.46 -113.36 45.81
N ALA A 451 25.70 -112.84 45.80
CA ALA A 451 26.74 -113.07 46.79
C ALA A 451 26.96 -111.86 47.73
N LEU A 452 26.07 -110.87 47.68
CA LEU A 452 26.10 -109.72 48.58
C LEU A 452 25.81 -110.14 50.03
N PRO A 453 26.40 -109.45 51.01
CA PRO A 453 26.20 -109.79 52.42
C PRO A 453 24.74 -109.58 52.82
N ARG A 454 24.18 -110.53 53.59
CA ARG A 454 22.84 -110.42 54.16
C ARG A 454 22.76 -109.49 55.36
N GLN A 455 23.91 -109.15 55.96
CA GLN A 455 24.02 -108.27 57.11
C GLN A 455 24.88 -107.05 56.75
N PRO A 456 24.48 -105.83 57.13
CA PRO A 456 25.29 -104.63 56.93
C PRO A 456 26.62 -104.69 57.67
N SER A 457 27.67 -104.13 57.08
CA SER A 457 29.01 -104.09 57.68
C SER A 457 29.04 -103.36 59.01
N GLU A 458 28.21 -102.32 59.18
CA GLU A 458 28.03 -101.57 60.42
C GLU A 458 27.69 -102.48 61.62
N LYS A 459 26.85 -103.51 61.41
CA LYS A 459 26.46 -104.45 62.48
C LYS A 459 27.54 -105.47 62.81
N MET A 460 28.52 -105.64 61.92
CA MET A 460 29.61 -106.58 62.07
C MET A 460 30.86 -105.93 62.67
N LEU A 461 31.02 -104.62 62.47
CA LEU A 461 32.16 -103.82 62.95
C LEU A 461 31.84 -103.22 64.33
N ILE A 462 31.69 -104.09 65.33
CA ILE A 462 31.39 -103.71 66.72
C ILE A 462 32.69 -103.70 67.54
N GLY A 463 32.99 -102.58 68.21
CA GLY A 463 34.17 -102.45 69.08
C GLY A 463 34.57 -100.99 69.32
N SER A 464 35.45 -100.75 70.29
CA SER A 464 36.01 -99.41 70.55
C SER A 464 36.77 -98.85 69.35
N ASP A 465 37.34 -99.72 68.51
CA ASP A 465 38.13 -99.34 67.34
C ASP A 465 37.29 -98.70 66.22
N TYR A 466 35.96 -98.82 66.22
CA TYR A 466 35.10 -98.25 65.17
C TYR A 466 34.21 -97.10 65.66
N LYS A 467 34.25 -96.75 66.96
CA LYS A 467 33.39 -95.71 67.57
C LYS A 467 33.61 -94.30 67.00
N HIS A 468 34.75 -94.05 66.38
CA HIS A 468 35.12 -92.77 65.80
C HIS A 468 34.65 -92.60 64.35
N ILE A 469 34.09 -93.65 63.73
CA ILE A 469 33.55 -93.63 62.38
C ILE A 469 32.08 -93.16 62.48
N GLY A 470 31.76 -92.05 61.81
CA GLY A 470 30.42 -91.47 61.84
C GLY A 470 29.40 -92.17 60.94
N ALA A 471 29.85 -92.88 59.90
CA ALA A 471 28.99 -93.74 59.09
C ALA A 471 29.77 -94.91 58.49
N ILE A 472 29.18 -96.11 58.52
CA ILE A 472 29.69 -97.28 57.78
C ILE A 472 28.60 -97.67 56.79
N VAL A 473 28.91 -97.61 55.50
CA VAL A 473 27.95 -97.87 54.42
C VAL A 473 28.47 -98.96 53.50
N ASP A 474 27.56 -99.76 52.96
CA ASP A 474 27.87 -100.88 52.09
C ASP A 474 27.52 -100.51 50.65
N ILE A 475 28.48 -100.62 49.73
CA ILE A 475 28.24 -100.40 48.31
C ILE A 475 28.54 -101.68 47.54
N ALA A 476 27.52 -102.22 46.86
CA ALA A 476 27.67 -103.29 45.89
C ALA A 476 28.12 -102.70 44.56
N TYR A 477 29.25 -103.20 44.07
CA TYR A 477 29.86 -102.74 42.83
C TYR A 477 30.50 -103.90 42.11
N LEU A 478 30.44 -103.92 40.79
CA LEU A 478 31.21 -104.86 39.99
C LEU A 478 31.82 -104.13 38.81
N THR A 479 33.12 -104.32 38.55
CA THR A 479 33.85 -103.56 37.51
C THR A 479 33.18 -103.64 36.14
N THR A 480 32.51 -104.75 35.82
CA THR A 480 31.82 -104.96 34.54
C THR A 480 30.39 -104.38 34.51
N LYS A 481 29.78 -104.10 35.66
CA LYS A 481 28.37 -103.66 35.77
C LYS A 481 28.19 -102.29 36.44
N GLY A 482 29.25 -101.71 36.99
CA GLY A 482 29.17 -100.47 37.78
C GLY A 482 28.56 -100.69 39.15
N VAL A 483 28.03 -99.62 39.73
CA VAL A 483 27.27 -99.65 41.00
C VAL A 483 25.89 -100.26 40.72
N TYR A 484 25.49 -101.24 41.53
CA TYR A 484 24.18 -101.89 41.33
C TYR A 484 23.01 -100.95 41.71
N PRO A 485 21.90 -100.96 40.95
CA PRO A 485 20.67 -100.28 41.36
C PRO A 485 19.92 -101.16 42.36
N CYS A 486 20.29 -101.08 43.63
CA CYS A 486 19.68 -101.88 44.69
C CYS A 486 19.46 -101.08 45.97
N ASP A 487 18.49 -101.53 46.78
CA ASP A 487 18.13 -100.93 48.06
C ASP A 487 19.33 -100.67 48.98
N MET A 488 20.34 -101.54 48.93
CA MET A 488 21.54 -101.39 49.75
C MET A 488 22.32 -100.14 49.33
N ASN A 489 22.54 -99.94 48.03
CA ASN A 489 23.28 -98.80 47.51
C ASN A 489 22.50 -97.50 47.67
N GLU A 490 21.18 -97.53 47.45
CA GLU A 490 20.31 -96.36 47.65
C GLU A 490 20.32 -95.92 49.12
N LYS A 491 20.09 -96.84 50.06
CA LYS A 491 20.14 -96.53 51.51
C LYS A 491 21.53 -96.11 51.96
N SER A 492 22.58 -96.71 51.40
CA SER A 492 23.97 -96.32 51.68
C SER A 492 24.29 -94.92 51.15
N LEU A 493 23.79 -94.56 49.97
CA LEU A 493 23.94 -93.22 49.41
C LEU A 493 23.18 -92.19 50.23
N ASP A 494 21.93 -92.45 50.60
CA ASP A 494 21.14 -91.57 51.48
C ASP A 494 21.83 -91.33 52.83
N ARG A 495 22.37 -92.40 53.42
CA ARG A 495 23.14 -92.31 54.67
C ARG A 495 24.42 -91.50 54.48
N LEU A 496 25.11 -91.68 53.37
CA LEU A 496 26.32 -90.94 53.05
C LEU A 496 26.03 -89.46 52.80
N VAL A 497 24.96 -89.13 52.05
CA VAL A 497 24.48 -87.75 51.84
C VAL A 497 24.11 -87.09 53.17
N ASN A 498 23.38 -87.80 54.05
CA ASN A 498 23.04 -87.28 55.37
C ASN A 498 24.27 -87.09 56.26
N PHE A 499 25.21 -88.04 56.25
CA PHE A 499 26.49 -87.90 56.93
C PHE A 499 27.22 -86.64 56.45
N ILE A 500 27.30 -86.42 55.13
CA ILE A 500 27.94 -85.25 54.55
C ILE A 500 27.20 -83.97 54.98
N LYS A 501 25.87 -83.90 54.85
CA LYS A 501 25.07 -82.72 55.22
C LYS A 501 25.25 -82.33 56.68
N VAL A 502 25.12 -83.29 57.60
CA VAL A 502 25.25 -83.05 59.05
C VAL A 502 26.65 -82.56 59.41
N ASN A 503 27.68 -83.15 58.78
CA ASN A 503 29.08 -82.86 59.14
C ASN A 503 29.71 -81.73 58.31
N SER A 504 29.04 -81.25 57.27
CA SER A 504 29.46 -80.09 56.47
C SER A 504 28.80 -78.78 56.90
N GLN A 505 27.71 -78.86 57.69
CA GLN A 505 26.95 -77.70 58.19
C GLN A 505 27.42 -77.18 59.56
N SER A 506 28.44 -77.79 60.19
CA SER A 506 29.05 -77.23 61.41
C SER A 506 30.08 -76.14 61.04
N LYS A 507 29.56 -75.00 60.57
CA LYS A 507 30.26 -73.71 60.44
C LYS A 507 29.43 -72.62 61.09
#